data_AF-A0A8K0W6C6-F1
#
_entry.id   AF-A0A8K0W6C6-F1
#
_cell.length_a   1.000
_cell.length_b   1.000
_cell.length_c   1.000
_cell.angle_alpha   90.00
_cell.angle_beta   90.00
_cell.angle_gamma   90.00
#
_symmetry.space_group_name_H-M   'P 1'
#
loop_
_entity.id
_entity.type
_entity.pdbx_description
1 polymer ?
#
loop_
_entity_poly.entity_id
_entity_poly.type
_entity_poly.pdbx_seq_one_letter_code
_entity_poly.pdbx_strand_id
1 'polypeptide(L)'
;LSKADLIRVNVNVPIAAQWIRHAGLVIWNSEADLGLSKWEDGVWQGDAGFSFSRWKFWKSRVSEIANSKLVSSRTRVFAREMVEGMTSIEKQDGL
;
A
#
# COMPACT_ATOMS: atom_id res chain seq x y z
N LEU A 1 0.51 -10.65 -15.45
CA LEU A 1 0.02 -11.20 -14.17
C LEU A 1 -0.67 -12.52 -14.47
N SER A 2 -0.31 -13.59 -13.77
CA SER A 2 -1.04 -14.86 -13.85
C SER A 2 -2.42 -14.73 -13.20
N LYS A 3 -3.31 -15.72 -13.42
CA LYS A 3 -4.61 -15.78 -12.72
C LYS A 3 -4.45 -15.79 -11.20
N ALA A 4 -3.46 -16.52 -10.69
CA ALA A 4 -3.15 -16.57 -9.26
C ALA A 4 -2.73 -15.19 -8.72
N ASP A 5 -1.94 -14.43 -9.49
CA ASP A 5 -1.55 -13.07 -9.10
C ASP A 5 -2.73 -12.13 -9.03
N LEU A 6 -3.66 -12.21 -10.00
CA LEU A 6 -4.87 -11.38 -9.98
C LEU A 6 -5.76 -11.71 -8.78
N ILE A 7 -5.89 -12.98 -8.39
CA ILE A 7 -6.60 -13.37 -7.16
C ILE A 7 -5.93 -12.74 -5.94
N ARG A 8 -4.60 -12.86 -5.82
CA ARG A 8 -3.85 -12.27 -4.70
C ARG A 8 -4.03 -10.76 -4.62
N VAL A 9 -3.94 -10.05 -5.75
CA VAL A 9 -4.14 -8.59 -5.78
C VAL A 9 -5.58 -8.24 -5.38
N ASN A 10 -6.58 -8.98 -5.87
CA ASN A 10 -7.98 -8.74 -5.55
C ASN A 10 -8.30 -8.93 -4.06
N VAL A 11 -7.54 -9.77 -3.36
CA VAL A 11 -7.67 -10.00 -1.91
C VAL A 11 -6.83 -9.01 -1.09
N ASN A 12 -5.56 -8.83 -1.44
CA ASN A 12 -4.60 -8.12 -0.60
C ASN A 12 -4.79 -6.60 -0.63
N VAL A 13 -5.19 -6.02 -1.77
CA VAL A 13 -5.36 -4.57 -1.88
C VAL A 13 -6.50 -4.07 -0.98
N PRO A 14 -7.70 -4.69 -0.96
CA PRO A 14 -8.73 -4.33 0.02
C PRO A 14 -8.29 -4.44 1.47
N ILE A 15 -7.47 -5.45 1.82
CA ILE A 15 -6.92 -5.61 3.18
C ILE A 15 -5.95 -4.47 3.50
N ALA A 16 -5.00 -4.18 2.59
CA ALA A 16 -4.04 -3.10 2.77
C ALA A 16 -4.73 -1.72 2.86
N ALA A 17 -5.83 -1.51 2.13
CA ALA A 17 -6.64 -0.30 2.24
C ALA A 17 -7.21 -0.12 3.66
N GLN A 18 -7.59 -1.21 4.35
CA GLN A 18 -8.01 -1.12 5.75
C GLN A 18 -6.85 -0.70 6.67
N TRP A 19 -5.63 -1.16 6.42
CA TRP A 19 -4.46 -0.72 7.20
C TRP A 19 -4.24 0.78 7.08
N ILE A 20 -4.32 1.34 5.87
CA ILE A 20 -4.20 2.79 5.69
C ILE A 20 -5.36 3.53 6.35
N ARG A 21 -6.59 3.04 6.18
CA ARG A 21 -7.79 3.66 6.78
C ARG A 21 -7.71 3.75 8.30
N HIS A 22 -7.26 2.69 8.97
CA HIS A 22 -7.33 2.58 10.42
C HIS A 22 -6.02 2.88 11.14
N ALA A 23 -4.89 2.65 10.48
CA ALA A 23 -3.57 2.76 11.07
C ALA A 23 -2.59 3.59 10.23
N GLY A 24 -3.03 4.22 9.14
CA GLY A 24 -2.15 4.94 8.21
C GLY A 24 -1.32 6.03 8.89
N LEU A 25 -1.91 6.83 9.78
CA LEU A 25 -1.20 7.85 10.58
C LEU A 25 -0.17 7.24 11.53
N VAL A 26 -0.51 6.12 12.18
CA VAL A 26 0.41 5.40 13.08
C VAL A 26 1.59 4.83 12.29
N ILE A 27 1.33 4.27 11.11
CA ILE A 27 2.36 3.76 10.20
C ILE A 27 3.25 4.91 9.71
N TRP A 28 2.67 6.06 9.35
CA TRP A 28 3.39 7.23 8.85
C TRP A 28 4.34 7.84 9.88
N ASN A 29 3.89 7.93 11.13
CA ASN A 29 4.68 8.46 12.25
C ASN A 29 5.54 7.39 12.94
N SER A 30 5.64 6.19 12.37
CA SER A 30 6.39 5.10 12.99
C SER A 30 7.89 5.35 12.89
N GLU A 31 8.51 5.71 14.01
CA GLU A 31 9.97 5.66 14.19
C GLU A 31 10.48 4.25 14.54
N ALA A 32 9.56 3.28 14.71
CA ALA A 32 9.89 1.96 15.20
C ALA A 32 10.54 1.08 14.14
N ASP A 33 11.74 0.58 14.44
CA ASP A 33 12.22 -0.68 13.88
C ASP A 33 11.36 -1.80 14.46
N LEU A 34 10.43 -2.30 13.66
CA LEU A 34 9.52 -3.38 14.06
C LEU A 34 10.21 -4.76 14.08
N GLY A 35 11.54 -4.83 13.85
CA GLY A 35 12.28 -6.08 13.77
C GLY A 35 11.77 -7.00 12.66
N LEU A 36 11.09 -6.42 11.67
CA LEU A 36 10.52 -7.18 10.56
C LEU A 36 11.66 -7.65 9.66
N SER A 37 11.70 -8.94 9.37
CA SER A 37 12.61 -9.45 8.35
C SER A 37 12.24 -8.88 6.99
N LYS A 38 13.25 -8.72 6.13
CA LYS A 38 13.02 -8.39 4.72
C LYS A 38 12.17 -9.51 4.12
N TRP A 39 11.08 -9.14 3.46
CA TRP A 39 10.28 -10.12 2.74
C TRP A 39 11.05 -10.50 1.47
N GLU A 40 11.62 -11.71 1.44
CA GLU A 40 12.53 -12.17 0.38
C GLU A 40 11.84 -12.22 -0.99
N ASP A 41 10.56 -12.58 -1.04
CA ASP A 41 9.75 -12.66 -2.27
C ASP A 41 8.99 -11.37 -2.63
N GLY A 42 9.31 -10.24 -1.99
CA GLY A 42 8.64 -8.96 -2.21
C GLY A 42 9.16 -8.20 -3.44
N VAL A 43 8.27 -7.43 -4.11
CA VAL A 43 8.70 -6.49 -5.17
C VAL A 43 9.38 -5.22 -4.61
N TRP A 44 9.27 -4.98 -3.30
CA TRP A 44 10.00 -3.92 -2.61
C TRP A 44 11.41 -4.40 -2.28
N GLN A 45 12.43 -3.69 -2.79
CA GLN A 45 13.84 -4.10 -2.66
C GLN A 45 14.60 -3.39 -1.55
N GLY A 46 14.04 -2.32 -0.96
CA GLY A 46 14.64 -1.60 0.16
C GLY A 46 14.46 -2.32 1.50
N ASP A 47 14.77 -1.61 2.58
CA ASP A 47 14.73 -2.16 3.94
C ASP A 47 13.33 -2.52 4.40
N ALA A 48 13.27 -3.42 5.40
CA ALA A 48 12.05 -3.76 6.10
C ALA A 48 11.58 -2.58 6.99
N GLY A 49 10.39 -2.69 7.56
CA GLY A 49 9.78 -1.59 8.32
C GLY A 49 9.24 -0.44 7.45
N PHE A 50 8.87 0.66 8.10
CA PHE A 50 8.39 1.87 7.45
C PHE A 50 9.56 2.72 6.95
N SER A 51 9.39 3.32 5.78
CA SER A 51 10.20 4.43 5.29
C SER A 51 9.39 5.24 4.29
N PHE A 52 9.70 6.53 4.14
CA PHE A 52 9.04 7.37 3.13
C PHE A 52 9.21 6.80 1.71
N SER A 53 10.36 6.20 1.41
CA SER A 53 10.61 5.54 0.12
C SER A 53 9.68 4.35 -0.08
N ARG A 54 9.49 3.50 0.94
CA ARG A 54 8.58 2.36 0.89
C ARG A 54 7.13 2.82 0.77
N TRP A 55 6.74 3.86 1.50
CA TRP A 55 5.42 4.46 1.40
C TRP A 55 5.12 4.97 -0.02
N LYS A 56 6.01 5.79 -0.58
CA LYS A 56 5.88 6.32 -1.95
C LYS A 56 5.83 5.20 -2.99
N PHE A 57 6.67 4.17 -2.82
CA PHE A 57 6.65 2.99 -3.69
C PHE A 57 5.27 2.32 -3.69
N TRP A 58 4.73 1.98 -2.52
CA TRP A 58 3.44 1.31 -2.45
C TRP A 58 2.28 2.20 -2.90
N LYS A 59 2.31 3.51 -2.62
CA LYS A 59 1.33 4.46 -3.14
C LYS A 59 1.31 4.47 -4.67
N SER A 60 2.49 4.48 -5.30
CA SER A 60 2.61 4.40 -6.77
C SER A 60 1.99 3.11 -7.32
N ARG A 61 2.35 1.96 -6.74
CA ARG A 61 1.83 0.65 -7.15
C ARG A 61 0.32 0.52 -7.00
N VAL A 62 -0.23 1.04 -5.90
CA VAL A 62 -1.69 1.00 -5.67
C VAL A 62 -2.42 1.98 -6.61
N SER A 63 -1.79 3.10 -6.98
CA SER A 63 -2.31 4.01 -8.01
C SER A 63 -2.40 3.34 -9.39
N GLU A 64 -1.41 2.53 -9.78
CA GLU A 64 -1.48 1.71 -11.00
C GLU A 64 -2.66 0.72 -10.94
N ILE A 65 -2.87 0.08 -9.78
CA ILE A 65 -3.97 -0.87 -9.57
C ILE A 65 -5.34 -0.18 -9.66
N ALA A 66 -5.48 1.03 -9.10
CA ALA A 66 -6.71 1.83 -9.16
C ALA A 66 -7.18 2.11 -10.60
N ASN A 67 -6.25 2.07 -11.56
CA ASN A 67 -6.50 2.32 -12.99
C ASN A 67 -6.50 1.04 -13.85
N SER A 68 -6.18 -0.12 -13.26
CA SER A 68 -6.04 -1.38 -13.99
C SER A 68 -7.38 -2.06 -14.29
N LYS A 69 -7.64 -2.33 -15.57
CA LYS A 69 -8.82 -3.12 -16.02
C LYS A 69 -8.70 -4.62 -15.71
N LEU A 70 -7.52 -5.09 -15.28
CA LEU A 70 -7.26 -6.52 -15.01
C LEU A 70 -7.76 -6.98 -13.64
N VAL A 71 -7.98 -6.05 -12.70
CA VAL A 71 -8.46 -6.34 -11.34
C VAL A 71 -9.95 -6.04 -11.23
N SER A 72 -10.58 -6.56 -10.16
CA SER A 72 -12.01 -6.35 -9.92
C SER A 72 -12.35 -4.88 -9.70
N SER A 73 -13.61 -4.48 -9.99
CA SER A 73 -14.09 -3.13 -9.71
C SER A 73 -13.97 -2.76 -8.24
N ARG A 74 -14.31 -3.69 -7.34
CA ARG A 74 -14.15 -3.54 -5.90
C ARG A 74 -12.71 -3.24 -5.50
N THR A 75 -11.76 -3.97 -6.06
CA THR A 75 -10.32 -3.75 -5.80
C THR A 75 -9.86 -2.38 -6.27
N ARG A 76 -10.33 -1.89 -7.43
CA ARG A 76 -10.01 -0.53 -7.88
C ARG A 76 -10.55 0.55 -6.94
N VAL A 77 -11.74 0.36 -6.37
CA VAL A 77 -12.32 1.30 -5.39
C VAL A 77 -11.44 1.37 -4.15
N PHE A 78 -11.11 0.23 -3.53
CA PHE A 78 -10.23 0.21 -2.37
C PHE A 78 -8.82 0.74 -2.67
N ALA A 79 -8.30 0.53 -3.87
CA ALA A 79 -7.03 1.11 -4.29
C ALA A 79 -7.09 2.65 -4.32
N ARG A 80 -8.18 3.24 -4.82
CA ARG A 80 -8.37 4.71 -4.81
C ARG A 80 -8.49 5.24 -3.39
N GLU A 81 -9.32 4.61 -2.57
CA GLU A 81 -9.47 4.96 -1.16
C GLU A 81 -8.12 4.91 -0.42
N MET A 82 -7.30 3.90 -0.71
CA MET A 82 -5.96 3.78 -0.14
C MET A 82 -5.04 4.92 -0.59
N VAL A 83 -5.01 5.25 -1.89
CA VAL A 83 -4.20 6.39 -2.41
C VAL A 83 -4.65 7.72 -1.82
N GLU A 84 -5.96 7.95 -1.72
CA GLU A 84 -6.54 9.14 -1.11
C GLU A 84 -6.21 9.23 0.37
N GLY A 85 -6.31 8.12 1.11
CA GLY A 85 -5.91 8.02 2.51
C GLY A 85 -4.43 8.35 2.70
N MET A 86 -3.56 7.75 1.89
CA MET A 86 -2.12 8.03 1.94
C MET A 86 -1.80 9.50 1.62
N THR A 87 -2.47 10.08 0.61
CA THR A 87 -2.29 11.50 0.25
C THR A 87 -2.78 12.44 1.35
N SER A 88 -3.87 12.09 2.02
CA SER A 88 -4.42 12.90 3.11
C SER A 88 -3.47 12.91 4.31
N ILE A 89 -2.79 11.79 4.58
CA ILE A 89 -1.81 11.67 5.65
C ILE A 89 -0.57 12.51 5.35
N GLU A 90 -0.02 12.42 4.14
CA GLU A 90 1.13 13.24 3.70
C GLU A 90 0.86 14.74 3.90
N LYS A 91 -0.33 15.21 3.48
CA LYS A 91 -0.73 16.61 3.61
C LYS A 91 -0.88 17.08 5.05
N GLN A 92 -1.32 16.21 5.96
CA GLN A 92 -1.46 16.55 7.39
C GLN A 92 -0.10 16.79 8.05
N ASP A 93 0.95 16.14 7.54
CA ASP A 93 2.33 16.28 8.01
C ASP A 93 3.11 17.41 7.30
N GLY A 94 2.46 18.12 6.37
CA GLY A 94 3.06 19.25 5.64
C GLY A 94 3.89 18.86 4.41
N LEU A 95 3.72 17.64 3.88
CA LEU A 95 4.38 17.13 2.66
C LEU A 95 3.43 17.04 1.45
#